data_AF-A0A2V3JIE9-F1
#
_entry.id   AF-A0A2V3JIE9-F1
#
_cell.length_a   1.000
_cell.length_b   1.000
_cell.length_c   1.000
_cell.angle_alpha   90.00
_cell.angle_beta   90.00
_cell.angle_gamma   90.00
#
_symmetry.space_group_name_H-M   'P 1'
#
loop_
_entity.id
_entity.type
_entity.pdbx_description
1 polymer ?
#
loop_
_entity_poly.entity_id
_entity_poly.type
_entity_poly.pdbx_seq_one_letter_code
_entity_poly.pdbx_strand_id
1 'polypeptide(L)' 'MTKEFIVSGTFKAGSNRERFTKTVSSQNRKNAIEKVYSLIGSKHRLKRNFIDITDISETGSS' A
#
# COMPACT_ATOMS: atom_id res chain seq x y z
N MET A 1 -0.39 16.49 12.30
CA MET A 1 -0.48 15.14 12.91
C MET A 1 -0.56 14.13 11.78
N THR A 2 0.30 13.10 11.78
CA THR A 2 0.20 11.98 10.83
C THR A 2 -0.65 10.88 11.43
N LYS A 3 -1.53 10.30 10.62
CA LYS A 3 -2.36 9.15 10.95
C LYS A 3 -1.74 7.90 10.37
N GLU A 4 -2.06 6.75 10.94
CA GLU A 4 -1.56 5.47 10.51
C GLU A 4 -2.60 4.78 9.61
N PHE A 5 -2.18 4.35 8.43
CA PHE A 5 -3.04 3.73 7.43
C PHE A 5 -2.54 2.33 7.11
N ILE A 6 -3.43 1.36 7.26
CA ILE A 6 -3.24 -0.02 6.85
C ILE A 6 -3.77 -0.15 5.44
N VAL A 7 -2.87 -0.31 4.48
CA VAL A 7 -3.20 -0.52 3.08
C VAL A 7 -3.05 -2.01 2.79
N SER A 8 -4.07 -2.62 2.21
CA SER A 8 -4.03 -3.99 1.77
C SER A 8 -4.47 -4.13 0.31
N GLY A 9 -3.90 -5.12 -0.36
CA GLY A 9 -4.09 -5.26 -1.79
C GLY A 9 -3.42 -6.51 -2.33
N THR A 10 -3.31 -6.58 -3.65
CA THR A 10 -2.56 -7.63 -4.34
C THR A 10 -1.56 -7.03 -5.32
N PHE A 11 -0.40 -7.67 -5.46
CA PHE A 11 0.58 -7.33 -6.48
C PHE A 11 0.88 -8.53 -7.37
N LYS A 12 1.25 -8.27 -8.63
CA LYS A 12 1.65 -9.33 -9.57
C LYS A 12 3.04 -9.85 -9.20
N ALA A 13 3.11 -11.10 -8.75
CA ALA A 13 4.33 -11.83 -8.42
C ALA A 13 4.52 -12.94 -9.46
N GLY A 14 5.22 -12.61 -10.55
CA GLY A 14 5.37 -13.54 -11.69
C GLY A 14 4.02 -13.85 -12.34
N SER A 15 3.61 -15.13 -12.29
CA SER A 15 2.32 -15.60 -12.84
C SER A 15 1.15 -15.53 -11.87
N ASN A 16 1.41 -15.32 -10.57
CA ASN A 16 0.36 -15.29 -9.54
C ASN A 16 0.18 -13.88 -8.97
N ARG A 17 -0.91 -13.67 -8.24
CA ARG A 17 -1.15 -12.44 -7.47
C ARG A 17 -0.98 -12.74 -5.99
N GLU A 18 -0.06 -12.04 -5.34
CA GLU A 18 0.17 -12.17 -3.90
C GLU A 18 -0.52 -11.03 -3.15
N ARG A 19 -1.12 -11.35 -2.00
CA ARG A 19 -1.70 -10.34 -1.11
C ARG A 19 -0.60 -9.67 -0.31
N PHE A 20 -0.75 -8.36 -0.09
CA PHE A 20 0.13 -7.60 0.77
C PHE A 20 -0.66 -6.76 1.76
N THR A 21 -0.06 -6.51 2.92
CA THR A 21 -0.56 -5.58 3.92
C THR A 21 0.58 -4.70 4.39
N LYS A 22 0.44 -3.39 4.26
CA LYS A 22 1.45 -2.41 4.69
C LYS A 22 0.82 -1.27 5.47
N THR A 23 1.37 -1.08 6.66
CA THR A 23 1.07 0.06 7.52
C THR A 23 1.99 1.21 7.19
N VAL A 24 1.44 2.38 6.92
CA VAL A 24 2.18 3.60 6.61
C VAL A 24 1.60 4.81 7.34
N SER A 25 2.47 5.64 7.90
CA SER A 25 2.08 6.91 8.52
C SER A 25 2.04 8.00 7.45
N SER A 26 0.91 8.71 7.35
CA SER A 26 0.66 9.76 6.36
C SER A 26 -0.33 10.80 6.87
N GLN A 27 -0.43 11.92 6.16
CA GLN A 27 -1.40 12.96 6.49
C GLN A 27 -2.83 12.58 6.05
N ASN A 28 -2.96 11.87 4.92
CA ASN A 28 -4.23 11.48 4.33
C ASN A 28 -4.08 10.15 3.56
N ARG A 29 -5.22 9.49 3.29
CA ARG A 29 -5.30 8.24 2.51
C ARG A 29 -4.55 8.29 1.17
N LYS A 30 -4.68 9.38 0.41
CA LYS A 30 -4.00 9.55 -0.88
C LYS A 30 -2.48 9.46 -0.76
N ASN A 31 -1.90 10.12 0.25
CA ASN A 31 -0.46 10.07 0.51
C ASN A 31 -0.01 8.66 0.95
N ALA A 32 -0.82 7.98 1.77
CA ALA A 32 -0.54 6.60 2.20
C ALA A 32 -0.42 5.66 0.99
N ILE A 33 -1.36 5.76 0.05
CA ILE A 33 -1.36 4.98 -1.20
C ILE A 33 -0.09 5.24 -2.03
N GLU A 34 0.27 6.50 -2.25
CA GLU A 34 1.46 6.84 -3.03
C GLU A 34 2.75 6.30 -2.40
N LYS A 35 2.83 6.34 -1.07
CA LYS A 35 3.95 5.80 -0.29
C LYS A 35 4.07 4.29 -0.45
N VAL A 36 2.94 3.57 -0.37
CA VAL A 36 2.89 2.12 -0.60
C VAL A 36 3.35 1.77 -2.01
N TYR A 37 2.88 2.49 -3.03
CA TYR A 37 3.34 2.28 -4.40
C TYR A 37 4.85 2.43 -4.54
N SER A 38 5.45 3.43 -3.90
CA SER A 38 6.90 3.63 -3.92
C SER A 38 7.65 2.51 -3.19
N LEU A 39 7.13 2.08 -2.02
CA LEU A 39 7.73 1.02 -1.20
C LEU A 39 7.73 -0.33 -1.92
N ILE A 40 6.57 -0.76 -2.43
CA ILE A 40 6.45 -2.04 -3.14
C ILE A 40 7.14 -1.97 -4.50
N GLY A 41 6.97 -0.87 -5.23
CA GLY A 41 7.60 -0.67 -6.53
C GLY A 41 9.12 -0.73 -6.46
N SER A 42 9.75 -0.11 -5.47
CA SER A 42 11.21 -0.15 -5.30
C SER A 42 11.70 -1.53 -4.84
N LYS A 43 11.03 -2.13 -3.85
CA LYS A 43 11.44 -3.42 -3.26
C LYS A 43 11.32 -4.60 -4.23
N HIS A 44 10.28 -4.61 -5.06
CA HIS A 44 10.00 -5.71 -6.00
C HIS A 44 10.27 -5.35 -7.47
N ARG A 45 10.78 -4.14 -7.76
CA ARG A 45 10.92 -3.58 -9.12
C ARG A 45 9.65 -3.70 -9.96
N LEU A 46 8.49 -3.46 -9.32
CA LEU A 46 7.17 -3.53 -9.96
C LEU A 46 6.69 -2.14 -10.38
N LYS A 47 6.07 -2.06 -11.55
CA LYS A 47 5.34 -0.85 -11.98
C LYS A 47 4.06 -0.69 -11.16
N ARG A 48 3.61 0.56 -10.96
CA ARG A 48 2.34 0.88 -10.28
C ARG A 48 1.14 0.10 -10.85
N ASN A 49 1.10 -0.11 -12.17
CA ASN A 49 0.05 -0.90 -12.84
C ASN A 49 -0.07 -2.36 -12.39
N PHE A 50 0.93 -2.91 -11.70
CA PHE A 50 0.90 -4.28 -11.19
C PHE A 50 0.46 -4.39 -9.72
N ILE A 51 0.12 -3.26 -9.09
CA ILE A 51 -0.27 -3.20 -7.68
C ILE A 51 -1.73 -2.74 -7.64
N ASP A 52 -2.62 -3.64 -7.23
CA ASP A 52 -4.01 -3.31 -6.91
C ASP A 52 -4.15 -3.10 -5.42
N ILE A 53 -4.69 -1.97 -5.02
CA ILE A 53 -5.10 -1.72 -3.64
C ILE A 53 -6.58 -2.06 -3.55
N THR A 54 -6.91 -3.04 -2.70
CA THR A 54 -8.29 -3.49 -2.51
C THR A 54 -8.95 -2.81 -1.32
N ASP A 55 -8.17 -2.51 -0.28
CA ASP A 55 -8.69 -1.86 0.93
C ASP A 55 -7.66 -0.91 1.56
N ILE A 56 -8.16 0.16 2.17
CA ILE A 56 -7.38 1.08 2.98
C ILE A 56 -8.16 1.46 4.23
N SER A 57 -7.60 1.08 5.38
CA SER A 57 -8.18 1.35 6.69
C SER A 57 -7.27 2.25 7.51
N GLU A 58 -7.84 3.23 8.20
CA GLU A 58 -7.09 4.08 9.13
C GLU A 58 -7.05 3.42 10.50
N THR A 59 -5.86 3.13 11.02
CA THR A 59 -5.65 2.62 12.38
C THR A 59 -5.25 3.79 13.27
N GLY A 60 -6.19 4.72 13.46
CA GLY A 60 -6.03 5.83 14.39
C GLY A 60 -6.85 5.56 15.65
N SER A 61 -6.16 5.24 16.75
CA SER A 61 -6.77 5.14 18.08
C SER A 61 -7.54 6.41 18.42
N SER A 62 -8.73 6.20 18.97
CA SER A 62 -9.54 7.21 19.67
C SER A 62 -8.78 7.88 20.81
#